data_AF-A0A3D2R1L3-F1
#
_entry.id   AF-A0A3D2R1L3-F1
#
_cell.length_a   1.000
_cell.length_b   1.000
_cell.length_c   1.000
_cell.angle_alpha   90.00
_cell.angle_beta   90.00
_cell.angle_gamma   90.00
#
_symmetry.space_group_name_H-M   'P 1'
#
loop_
_entity.id
_entity.type
_entity.pdbx_description
1 polymer ?
#
loop_
_entity_poly.entity_id
_entity_poly.type
_entity_poly.pdbx_seq_one_letter_code
_entity_poly.pdbx_strand_id
1 'polypeptide(L)'
;QRGFDGFYGRIEEKGDSIYLKAYVPIPNKKSLRAKRVIELTQPIPESISNIALSVETVFEDYQQLAYSRGSLKIIYTMTLTLVLLLSILSAVAGSFIISRRISLPLSLLAEATKRISIGQYKQKIPENSRDELGQLVKSFNSMTEQLEQATIKSEKDSERLEIAREFLDSILTNLSSGVIVINNLGRIQLHNIAASKILEFKRLKMSGKFIDGNILKNSLYLPVIKKISVLIKTNKTIKEQSIEFKVEQENNEKIIRIQISQIKTKENISYILVIDDITELTKGQRNQAWSDIARRLAHEIKNPLTPIQLSAERIQHKLKDKVDQNDLLMLNKSTKTIVNQVDALKTMVNEFSEYSRPTQKIIKDFNVSDLCENIIELYVTSKIKITLNARDKKMMLYADENKIRQIVINLIENSKDALIDIKNPKINISLEDEKKWIILSVSDNGIGIPQEIMGRIFEPYVTSKLTGTGLGLAIVKKIIDEHSGIINFKKNNPNGTIVCIKLPKN
;
A
#
# COMPACT_ATOMS: atom_id res chain seq x y z
N GLN A 1 9.36 14.18 135.70
CA GLN A 1 7.91 14.48 135.64
C GLN A 1 7.34 14.56 137.05
N ARG A 2 6.27 15.35 137.28
CA ARG A 2 5.61 15.50 138.59
C ARG A 2 4.85 14.21 138.93
N GLY A 3 5.16 13.58 140.05
CA GLY A 3 4.36 12.49 140.62
C GLY A 3 3.25 13.03 141.51
N PHE A 4 2.20 12.22 141.72
CA PHE A 4 1.15 12.49 142.72
C PHE A 4 1.78 12.60 144.12
N ASP A 5 1.21 13.45 145.00
CA ASP A 5 1.66 13.76 146.38
C ASP A 5 2.99 14.53 146.56
N GLY A 6 3.43 15.27 145.54
CA GLY A 6 4.57 16.21 145.69
C GLY A 6 5.95 15.59 145.51
N PHE A 7 6.00 14.35 145.00
CA PHE A 7 7.21 13.65 144.60
C PHE A 7 7.65 14.07 143.18
N TYR A 8 8.95 14.23 142.95
CA TYR A 8 9.51 14.50 141.61
C TYR A 8 10.40 13.34 141.19
N GLY A 9 10.05 12.68 140.08
CA GLY A 9 10.82 11.59 139.50
C GLY A 9 11.51 11.98 138.21
N ARG A 10 12.76 11.57 138.02
CA ARG A 10 13.46 11.64 136.73
C ARG A 10 14.25 10.36 136.51
N ILE A 11 14.26 9.89 135.27
CA ILE A 11 15.14 8.82 134.82
C ILE A 11 16.42 9.49 134.31
N GLU A 12 17.56 9.08 134.85
CA GLU A 12 18.87 9.60 134.48
C GLU A 12 19.78 8.43 134.09
N GLU A 13 20.42 8.57 132.95
CA GLU A 13 21.35 7.58 132.41
C GLU A 13 22.76 7.94 132.87
N LYS A 14 23.49 6.98 133.42
CA LYS A 14 24.85 7.20 133.92
C LYS A 14 25.72 5.99 133.61
N GLY A 15 26.40 6.01 132.46
CA GLY A 15 27.06 4.84 131.89
C GLY A 15 26.01 3.84 131.37
N ASP A 16 26.26 2.54 131.52
CA ASP A 16 25.35 1.46 131.07
C ASP A 16 24.17 1.18 132.05
N SER A 17 23.99 2.01 133.08
CA SER A 17 22.95 1.79 134.09
C SER A 17 21.99 2.97 134.16
N ILE A 18 20.70 2.66 134.06
CA ILE A 18 19.61 3.64 134.18
C ILE A 18 19.17 3.73 135.64
N TYR A 19 19.11 4.95 136.18
CA TYR A 19 18.68 5.20 137.55
C TYR A 19 17.35 5.94 137.59
N LEU A 20 16.44 5.46 138.44
CA LEU A 20 15.26 6.21 138.82
C LEU A 20 15.61 7.07 140.04
N LYS A 21 15.59 8.39 139.84
CA LYS A 21 15.77 9.36 140.92
C LYS A 21 14.43 9.92 141.35
N ALA A 22 14.13 9.81 142.64
CA ALA A 22 12.97 10.41 143.26
C ALA A 22 13.42 11.42 144.34
N TYR A 23 12.87 12.63 144.27
CA TYR A 23 13.16 13.71 145.22
C TYR A 23 11.99 13.89 146.19
N VAL A 24 12.26 13.73 147.49
CA VAL A 24 11.25 13.81 148.56
C VAL A 24 11.63 14.90 149.58
N PRO A 25 10.81 15.95 149.79
CA PRO A 25 11.11 17.00 150.76
C PRO A 25 10.89 16.54 152.22
N ILE A 26 11.84 16.81 153.13
CA ILE A 26 11.66 16.54 154.58
C ILE A 26 11.02 17.75 155.28
N PRO A 27 9.86 17.61 155.94
CA PRO A 27 9.24 18.71 156.68
C PRO A 27 9.94 18.91 158.03
N ASN A 28 10.64 20.03 158.21
CA ASN A 28 11.29 20.39 159.47
C ASN A 28 10.51 21.48 160.22
N LYS A 29 10.07 21.21 161.47
CA LYS A 29 9.19 22.12 162.24
C LYS A 29 9.92 23.15 163.13
N LYS A 30 11.25 23.14 163.24
CA LYS A 30 12.01 24.15 164.02
C LYS A 30 13.37 24.47 163.40
N SER A 31 13.39 25.25 162.32
CA SER A 31 14.46 26.21 161.92
C SER A 31 14.22 26.68 160.47
N LEU A 32 14.27 27.99 160.23
CA LEU A 32 13.79 28.67 159.01
C LEU A 32 14.85 28.89 157.92
N ARG A 33 15.92 28.07 157.85
CA ARG A 33 17.04 28.35 156.91
C ARG A 33 17.54 27.23 155.98
N ALA A 34 16.93 26.04 155.92
CA ALA A 34 17.19 25.12 154.80
C ALA A 34 16.08 24.08 154.61
N LYS A 35 15.43 24.06 153.44
CA LYS A 35 14.60 22.93 152.99
C LYS A 35 15.54 21.79 152.59
N ARG A 36 15.47 20.66 153.29
CA ARG A 36 16.25 19.45 152.96
C ARG A 36 15.40 18.53 152.12
N VAL A 37 15.97 17.99 151.05
CA VAL A 37 15.34 17.01 150.16
C VAL A 37 16.14 15.71 150.27
N ILE A 38 15.44 14.59 150.43
CA ILE A 38 16.04 13.25 150.28
C ILE A 38 15.99 12.92 148.80
N GLU A 39 17.15 12.69 148.21
CA GLU A 39 17.28 12.08 146.89
C GLU A 39 17.37 10.57 147.09
N LEU A 40 16.32 9.86 146.65
CA LEU A 40 16.33 8.42 146.58
C LEU A 40 16.74 8.03 145.15
N THR A 41 17.83 7.29 145.04
CA THR A 41 18.32 6.80 143.74
C THR A 41 18.21 5.29 143.75
N GLN A 42 17.38 4.75 142.85
CA GLN A 42 17.22 3.30 142.69
C GLN A 42 17.71 2.89 141.30
N PRO A 43 18.69 1.96 141.19
CA PRO A 43 19.06 1.40 139.90
C PRO A 43 17.86 0.61 139.34
N ILE A 44 17.52 0.87 138.08
CA ILE A 44 16.49 0.09 137.38
C ILE A 44 17.09 -1.29 137.09
N PRO A 45 16.35 -2.39 137.35
CA PRO A 45 16.83 -3.74 137.05
C PRO A 45 17.28 -3.85 135.58
N GLU A 46 18.40 -4.54 135.33
CA GLU A 46 18.97 -4.71 133.99
C GLU A 46 17.96 -5.27 132.98
N SER A 47 17.04 -6.13 133.42
CA SER A 47 15.96 -6.68 132.59
C SER A 47 15.04 -5.60 131.98
N ILE A 48 14.81 -4.50 132.69
CA ILE A 48 13.97 -3.39 132.22
C ILE A 48 14.82 -2.37 131.44
N SER A 49 16.08 -2.14 131.87
CA SER A 49 17.02 -1.25 131.17
C SER A 49 17.32 -1.71 129.74
N ASN A 50 17.58 -3.02 129.57
CA ASN A 50 17.83 -3.61 128.25
C ASN A 50 16.60 -3.52 127.33
N ILE A 51 15.40 -3.70 127.90
CA ILE A 51 14.14 -3.53 127.15
C ILE A 51 13.93 -2.07 126.76
N ALA A 52 14.17 -1.12 127.67
CA ALA A 52 14.02 0.31 127.38
C ALA A 52 14.98 0.78 126.27
N LEU A 53 16.26 0.41 126.36
CA LEU A 53 17.28 0.74 125.36
C LEU A 53 16.96 0.11 124.00
N SER A 54 16.58 -1.18 123.97
CA SER A 54 16.20 -1.84 122.71
C SER A 54 14.96 -1.24 122.06
N VAL A 55 13.96 -0.80 122.84
CA VAL A 55 12.78 -0.09 122.33
C VAL A 55 13.18 1.28 121.77
N GLU A 56 14.11 1.99 122.40
CA GLU A 56 14.63 3.27 121.92
C GLU A 56 15.39 3.09 120.60
N THR A 57 16.30 2.12 120.50
CA THR A 57 17.01 1.81 119.25
C THR A 57 16.05 1.44 118.12
N VAL A 58 15.05 0.58 118.39
CA VAL A 58 14.03 0.20 117.40
C VAL A 58 13.16 1.40 117.00
N PHE A 59 12.87 2.32 117.92
CA PHE A 59 12.12 3.53 117.64
C PHE A 59 12.93 4.53 116.80
N GLU A 60 14.22 4.66 117.06
CA GLU A 60 15.15 5.45 116.24
C GLU A 60 15.27 4.89 114.82
N ASP A 61 15.47 3.58 114.68
CA ASP A 61 15.50 2.90 113.38
C ASP A 61 14.17 3.07 112.62
N TYR A 62 13.04 2.91 113.32
CA TYR A 62 11.71 3.11 112.75
C TYR A 62 11.50 4.57 112.31
N GLN A 63 11.92 5.55 113.11
CA GLN A 63 11.88 6.97 112.73
C GLN A 63 12.72 7.22 111.48
N GLN A 64 13.92 6.66 111.39
CA GLN A 64 14.80 6.81 110.23
C GLN A 64 14.19 6.21 108.95
N LEU A 65 13.56 5.03 109.05
CA LEU A 65 12.80 4.43 107.95
C LEU A 65 11.54 5.24 107.59
N ALA A 66 10.84 5.78 108.59
CA ALA A 66 9.65 6.60 108.39
C ALA A 66 9.97 7.92 107.69
N TYR A 67 11.06 8.60 108.06
CA TYR A 67 11.54 9.82 107.41
C TYR A 67 12.03 9.56 105.98
N SER A 68 12.73 8.45 105.73
CA SER A 68 13.23 8.11 104.39
C SER A 68 12.13 7.67 103.41
N ARG A 69 11.01 7.11 103.89
CA ARG A 69 9.87 6.68 103.07
C ARG A 69 9.29 7.81 102.21
N GLY A 70 9.22 9.03 102.74
CA GLY A 70 8.74 10.20 102.01
C GLY A 70 9.62 10.55 100.82
N SER A 71 10.93 10.67 101.07
CA SER A 71 11.94 10.95 100.04
C SER A 71 12.00 9.85 98.98
N LEU A 72 11.96 8.58 99.38
CA LEU A 72 11.89 7.43 98.45
C LEU A 72 10.65 7.50 97.56
N LYS A 73 9.47 7.80 98.12
CA LYS A 73 8.23 7.93 97.34
C LYS A 73 8.32 9.06 96.31
N ILE A 74 8.93 10.19 96.67
CA ILE A 74 9.15 11.31 95.74
C ILE A 74 10.09 10.90 94.60
N ILE A 75 11.23 10.27 94.91
CA ILE A 75 12.21 9.83 93.90
C ILE A 75 11.57 8.82 92.93
N TYR A 76 10.84 7.82 93.45
CA TYR A 76 10.15 6.85 92.59
C TYR A 76 9.06 7.48 91.74
N THR A 77 8.27 8.40 92.30
CA THR A 77 7.21 9.08 91.54
C THR A 77 7.83 9.94 90.44
N MET A 78 8.88 10.72 90.74
CA MET A 78 9.58 11.54 89.75
C MET A 78 10.20 10.70 88.63
N THR A 79 10.91 9.61 88.97
CA THR A 79 11.50 8.71 87.97
C THR A 79 10.44 8.03 87.11
N LEU A 80 9.35 7.51 87.69
CA LEU A 80 8.24 6.91 86.91
C LEU A 80 7.55 7.93 86.00
N THR A 81 7.28 9.14 86.49
CA THR A 81 6.67 10.21 85.66
C THR A 81 7.58 10.62 84.51
N LEU A 82 8.89 10.72 84.74
CA LEU A 82 9.87 11.04 83.70
C LEU A 82 9.93 9.94 82.63
N VAL A 83 9.98 8.67 83.06
CA VAL A 83 9.96 7.52 82.14
C VAL A 83 8.66 7.50 81.32
N LEU A 84 7.51 7.71 81.96
CA LEU A 84 6.22 7.78 81.28
C LEU A 84 6.19 8.91 80.24
N LEU A 85 6.65 10.10 80.61
CA LEU A 85 6.70 11.27 79.73
C LEU A 85 7.60 11.01 78.52
N LEU A 86 8.81 10.48 78.74
CA LEU A 86 9.73 10.13 77.66
C LEU A 86 9.16 9.06 76.74
N SER A 87 8.49 8.05 77.32
CA SER A 87 7.83 6.98 76.55
C SER A 87 6.75 7.53 75.62
N ILE A 88 5.92 8.45 76.12
CA ILE A 88 4.87 9.11 75.33
C ILE A 88 5.49 9.97 74.22
N LEU A 89 6.52 10.77 74.54
CA LEU A 89 7.23 11.58 73.55
C LEU A 89 7.85 10.73 72.43
N SER A 90 8.51 9.63 72.80
CA SER A 90 9.08 8.69 71.82
C SER A 90 8.01 8.01 70.97
N ALA A 91 6.87 7.63 71.56
CA ALA A 91 5.76 7.03 70.82
C ALA A 91 5.15 8.02 69.80
N VAL A 92 4.95 9.27 70.20
CA VAL A 92 4.45 10.33 69.29
C VAL A 92 5.46 10.60 68.18
N ALA A 93 6.74 10.77 68.51
CA ALA A 93 7.79 10.97 67.51
C ALA A 93 7.90 9.80 66.53
N GLY A 94 7.87 8.56 67.02
CA GLY A 94 7.86 7.35 66.21
C GLY A 94 6.65 7.26 65.27
N SER A 95 5.46 7.63 65.77
CA SER A 95 4.23 7.68 64.97
C SER A 95 4.34 8.66 63.79
N PHE A 96 4.87 9.86 64.03
CA PHE A 96 5.10 10.83 62.95
C PHE A 96 6.09 10.33 61.90
N ILE A 97 7.17 9.66 62.32
CA ILE A 97 8.16 9.08 61.41
C ILE A 97 7.53 7.98 60.53
N ILE A 98 6.79 7.06 61.14
CA ILE A 98 6.13 5.95 60.41
C ILE A 98 5.05 6.50 59.47
N SER A 99 4.22 7.43 59.95
CA SER A 99 3.18 8.07 59.14
C SER A 99 3.76 8.73 57.89
N ARG A 100 4.88 9.46 58.04
CA ARG A 100 5.55 10.11 56.91
C ARG A 100 6.21 9.10 55.97
N ARG A 101 6.74 7.99 56.50
CA ARG A 101 7.36 6.91 55.71
C ARG A 101 6.35 6.17 54.83
N ILE A 102 5.09 6.04 55.27
CA ILE A 102 4.02 5.32 54.53
C ILE A 102 3.21 6.27 53.63
N SER A 103 2.83 7.45 54.13
CA SER A 103 1.89 8.35 53.44
C SER A 103 2.49 8.97 52.18
N LEU A 104 3.79 9.29 52.18
CA LEU A 104 4.45 9.93 51.04
C LEU A 104 4.50 9.01 49.80
N PRO A 105 4.97 7.75 49.87
CA PRO A 105 4.92 6.84 48.72
C PRO A 105 3.51 6.58 48.20
N LEU A 106 2.52 6.44 49.09
CA LEU A 106 1.13 6.19 48.69
C LEU A 106 0.51 7.37 47.94
N SER A 107 0.80 8.61 48.38
CA SER A 107 0.34 9.81 47.67
C SER A 107 0.94 9.89 46.26
N LEU A 108 2.23 9.56 46.12
CA LEU A 108 2.90 9.55 44.81
C LEU A 108 2.33 8.48 43.88
N LEU A 109 2.04 7.28 44.40
CA LEU A 109 1.39 6.21 43.63
C LEU A 109 -0.03 6.61 43.19
N ALA A 110 -0.82 7.22 44.08
CA ALA A 110 -2.16 7.69 43.75
C ALA A 110 -2.14 8.77 42.65
N GLU A 111 -1.21 9.72 42.76
CA GLU A 111 -1.03 10.76 41.74
C GLU A 111 -0.56 10.18 40.40
N ALA A 112 0.43 9.28 40.42
CA ALA A 112 0.93 8.63 39.22
C ALA A 112 -0.15 7.78 38.53
N THR A 113 -0.97 7.06 39.30
CA THR A 113 -2.09 6.27 38.76
C THR A 113 -3.11 7.17 38.05
N LYS A 114 -3.42 8.34 38.62
CA LYS A 114 -4.29 9.33 37.97
C LYS A 114 -3.69 9.85 36.66
N ARG A 115 -2.37 10.09 36.61
CA ARG A 115 -1.67 10.52 35.38
C ARG A 115 -1.65 9.43 34.31
N ILE A 116 -1.50 8.16 34.69
CA ILE A 116 -1.60 7.03 33.76
C ILE A 116 -2.98 6.96 33.11
N SER A 117 -4.06 7.24 33.86
CA SER A 117 -5.42 7.22 33.32
C SER A 117 -5.69 8.25 32.21
N ILE A 118 -4.86 9.30 32.12
CA ILE A 118 -4.92 10.32 31.07
C ILE A 118 -3.83 10.13 30.00
N GLY A 119 -3.18 8.96 29.95
CA GLY A 119 -2.21 8.59 28.92
C GLY A 119 -0.77 9.03 29.17
N GLN A 120 -0.40 9.42 30.39
CA GLN A 120 0.97 9.83 30.74
C GLN A 120 1.75 8.69 31.43
N TYR A 121 2.54 7.94 30.68
CA TYR A 121 3.24 6.74 31.18
C TYR A 121 4.73 6.95 31.55
N LYS A 122 5.35 8.08 31.20
CA LYS A 122 6.82 8.26 31.31
C LYS A 122 7.37 8.44 32.72
N GLN A 123 6.51 8.62 33.71
CA GLN A 123 6.95 9.04 35.04
C GLN A 123 7.25 7.83 35.93
N LYS A 124 8.53 7.64 36.27
CA LYS A 124 8.96 6.62 37.23
C LYS A 124 8.94 7.17 38.65
N ILE A 125 8.41 6.38 39.60
CA ILE A 125 8.43 6.71 41.02
C ILE A 125 9.76 6.22 41.62
N PRO A 126 10.45 7.00 42.46
CA PRO A 126 11.72 6.60 43.07
C PRO A 126 11.62 5.34 43.95
N GLU A 127 12.52 4.38 43.74
CA GLU A 127 12.59 3.10 44.46
C GLU A 127 13.44 3.20 45.74
N ASN A 128 13.04 4.07 46.67
CA ASN A 128 13.87 4.39 47.86
C ASN A 128 13.72 3.39 49.02
N SER A 129 12.77 2.47 48.95
CA SER A 129 12.46 1.54 50.03
C SER A 129 12.76 0.08 49.66
N ARG A 130 13.22 -0.71 50.63
CA ARG A 130 13.48 -2.16 50.47
C ARG A 130 12.43 -3.05 51.14
N ASP A 131 11.39 -2.43 51.68
CA ASP A 131 10.23 -3.10 52.26
C ASP A 131 9.16 -3.40 51.18
N GLU A 132 8.00 -3.87 51.61
CA GLU A 132 6.86 -4.23 50.75
C GLU A 132 6.38 -3.04 49.92
N LEU A 133 6.50 -1.81 50.43
CA LEU A 133 6.19 -0.60 49.67
C LEU A 133 7.17 -0.41 48.50
N GLY A 134 8.45 -0.72 48.71
CA GLY A 134 9.44 -0.74 47.63
C GLY A 134 9.10 -1.72 46.51
N GLN A 135 8.66 -2.93 46.87
CA GLN A 135 8.24 -3.94 45.89
C GLN A 135 6.99 -3.51 45.10
N LEU A 136 6.05 -2.82 45.75
CA LEU A 136 4.88 -2.26 45.08
C LEU A 136 5.27 -1.17 44.08
N VAL A 137 6.15 -0.24 44.46
CA VAL A 137 6.67 0.81 43.56
C VAL A 137 7.37 0.18 42.35
N LYS A 138 8.20 -0.85 42.56
CA LYS A 138 8.86 -1.57 41.47
C LYS A 138 7.87 -2.24 40.51
N SER A 139 6.83 -2.88 41.06
CA SER A 139 5.78 -3.53 40.26
C SER A 139 4.97 -2.50 39.46
N PHE A 140 4.66 -1.36 40.07
CA PHE A 140 3.99 -0.23 39.42
C PHE A 140 4.82 0.36 38.28
N ASN A 141 6.11 0.62 38.52
CA ASN A 141 7.03 1.11 37.49
C ASN A 141 7.12 0.13 36.31
N SER A 142 7.23 -1.18 36.59
CA SER A 142 7.29 -2.22 35.55
C SER A 142 6.00 -2.30 34.72
N MET A 143 4.84 -2.26 35.36
CA MET A 143 3.54 -2.22 34.66
C MET A 143 3.43 -0.97 33.77
N THR A 144 3.86 0.19 34.27
CA THR A 144 3.80 1.45 33.52
C THR A 144 4.71 1.42 32.29
N GLU A 145 5.90 0.84 32.41
CA GLU A 145 6.83 0.63 31.29
C GLU A 145 6.26 -0.35 30.25
N GLN A 146 5.58 -1.43 30.68
CA GLN A 146 4.88 -2.35 29.77
C GLN A 146 3.73 -1.66 29.03
N LEU A 147 2.95 -0.82 29.72
CA LEU A 147 1.87 -0.04 29.11
C LEU A 147 2.42 0.94 28.08
N GLU A 148 3.49 1.69 28.41
CA GLU A 148 4.14 2.61 27.47
C GLU A 148 4.62 1.87 26.21
N GLN A 149 5.27 0.71 26.38
CA GLN A 149 5.71 -0.09 25.24
C GLN A 149 4.54 -0.64 24.42
N ALA A 150 3.46 -1.08 25.07
CA ALA A 150 2.27 -1.56 24.38
C ALA A 150 1.58 -0.45 23.58
N THR A 151 1.46 0.76 24.13
CA THR A 151 0.88 1.92 23.43
C THR A 151 1.74 2.34 22.24
N ILE A 152 3.06 2.49 22.42
CA ILE A 152 3.98 2.84 21.33
C ILE A 152 3.93 1.79 20.22
N LYS A 153 3.88 0.50 20.58
CA LYS A 153 3.75 -0.58 19.61
C LYS A 153 2.42 -0.51 18.85
N SER A 154 1.31 -0.29 19.56
CA SER A 154 -0.02 -0.16 18.97
C SER A 154 -0.13 1.03 18.01
N GLU A 155 0.48 2.18 18.37
CA GLU A 155 0.55 3.36 17.51
C GLU A 155 1.33 3.04 16.23
N LYS A 156 2.52 2.43 16.35
CA LYS A 156 3.32 2.01 15.19
C LYS A 156 2.62 0.98 14.31
N ASP A 157 1.92 0.02 14.91
CA ASP A 157 1.17 -1.00 14.16
C ASP A 157 -0.02 -0.38 13.43
N SER A 158 -0.67 0.62 14.02
CA SER A 158 -1.75 1.40 13.37
C SER A 158 -1.22 2.22 12.19
N GLU A 159 -0.12 2.94 12.37
CA GLU A 159 0.56 3.69 11.30
C GLU A 159 0.96 2.78 10.14
N ARG A 160 1.57 1.62 10.43
CA ARG A 160 1.93 0.62 9.41
C ARG A 160 0.72 0.09 8.65
N LEU A 161 -0.39 -0.13 9.34
CA LEU A 161 -1.63 -0.59 8.72
C LEU A 161 -2.21 0.48 7.78
N GLU A 162 -2.16 1.74 8.20
CA GLU A 162 -2.60 2.87 7.38
C GLU A 162 -1.74 3.03 6.13
N ILE A 163 -0.42 3.05 6.26
CA ILE A 163 0.52 3.08 5.13
C ILE A 163 0.29 1.88 4.18
N ALA A 164 0.14 0.67 4.72
CA ALA A 164 -0.12 -0.51 3.91
C ALA A 164 -1.46 -0.42 3.17
N ARG A 165 -2.49 0.14 3.80
CA ARG A 165 -3.80 0.34 3.19
C ARG A 165 -3.75 1.37 2.06
N GLU A 166 -3.12 2.52 2.29
CA GLU A 166 -2.93 3.55 1.26
C GLU A 166 -2.13 3.00 0.06
N PHE A 167 -1.08 2.22 0.34
CA PHE A 167 -0.29 1.56 -0.69
C PHE A 167 -1.13 0.58 -1.54
N LEU A 168 -1.94 -0.27 -0.89
CA LEU A 168 -2.84 -1.19 -1.58
C LEU A 168 -3.89 -0.46 -2.43
N ASP A 169 -4.50 0.60 -1.90
CA ASP A 169 -5.48 1.40 -2.63
C ASP A 169 -4.84 2.08 -3.86
N SER A 170 -3.61 2.57 -3.73
CA SER A 170 -2.85 3.15 -4.85
C SER A 170 -2.54 2.12 -5.94
N ILE A 171 -2.07 0.92 -5.57
CA ILE A 171 -1.84 -0.18 -6.53
C ILE A 171 -3.14 -0.52 -7.25
N LEU A 172 -4.21 -0.77 -6.51
CA LEU A 172 -5.49 -1.19 -7.10
C LEU A 172 -6.05 -0.12 -8.05
N THR A 173 -5.86 1.16 -7.74
CA THR A 173 -6.36 2.28 -8.55
C THR A 173 -5.56 2.48 -9.84
N ASN A 174 -4.24 2.24 -9.80
CA ASN A 174 -3.33 2.47 -10.94
C ASN A 174 -3.11 1.24 -11.83
N LEU A 175 -3.52 0.05 -11.40
CA LEU A 175 -3.50 -1.15 -12.26
C LEU A 175 -4.39 -0.95 -13.48
N SER A 176 -3.84 -1.23 -14.67
CA SER A 176 -4.60 -1.31 -15.93
C SER A 176 -5.51 -2.54 -15.96
N SER A 177 -5.11 -3.61 -15.28
CA SER A 177 -5.87 -4.85 -15.10
C SER A 177 -7.04 -4.66 -14.14
N GLY A 178 -8.19 -5.22 -14.48
CA GLY A 178 -9.36 -5.28 -13.61
C GLY A 178 -9.18 -6.33 -12.53
N VAL A 179 -9.26 -5.94 -11.25
CA VAL A 179 -9.23 -6.87 -10.12
C VAL A 179 -10.59 -6.89 -9.44
N ILE A 180 -11.15 -8.08 -9.23
CA ILE A 180 -12.41 -8.29 -8.51
C ILE A 180 -12.20 -9.42 -7.50
N VAL A 181 -12.54 -9.16 -6.24
CA VAL A 181 -12.56 -10.17 -5.18
C VAL A 181 -14.01 -10.53 -4.88
N ILE A 182 -14.31 -11.82 -4.92
CA ILE A 182 -15.64 -12.35 -4.60
C ILE A 182 -15.56 -13.40 -3.49
N ASN A 183 -16.59 -13.51 -2.67
CA ASN A 183 -16.68 -14.59 -1.68
C ASN A 183 -17.17 -15.92 -2.31
N ASN A 184 -17.21 -16.98 -1.50
CA ASN A 184 -17.76 -18.30 -1.87
C ASN A 184 -19.21 -18.30 -2.38
N LEU A 185 -20.01 -17.30 -2.03
CA LEU A 185 -21.39 -17.11 -2.52
C LEU A 185 -21.44 -16.32 -3.84
N GLY A 186 -20.31 -15.86 -4.36
CA GLY A 186 -20.24 -15.04 -5.57
C GLY A 186 -20.61 -13.57 -5.35
N ARG A 187 -20.51 -13.04 -4.13
CA ARG A 187 -20.68 -11.61 -3.83
C ARG A 187 -19.35 -10.87 -3.95
N ILE A 188 -19.37 -9.74 -4.64
CA ILE A 188 -18.23 -8.84 -4.81
C ILE A 188 -17.89 -8.20 -3.46
N GLN A 189 -16.70 -8.47 -2.96
CA GLN A 189 -16.14 -7.84 -1.76
C GLN A 189 -15.41 -6.55 -2.14
N LEU A 190 -14.56 -6.63 -3.17
CA LEU A 190 -13.73 -5.54 -3.66
C LEU A 190 -13.67 -5.57 -5.18
N HIS A 191 -13.57 -4.39 -5.80
CA HIS A 191 -13.25 -4.26 -7.21
C HIS A 191 -12.48 -2.96 -7.45
N ASN A 192 -11.59 -2.93 -8.44
CA ASN A 192 -10.90 -1.70 -8.83
C ASN A 192 -11.60 -0.94 -9.97
N ILE A 193 -11.10 0.26 -10.27
CA ILE A 193 -11.66 1.12 -11.33
C ILE A 193 -11.49 0.47 -12.70
N ALA A 194 -10.35 -0.18 -12.97
CA ALA A 194 -10.10 -0.87 -14.22
C ALA A 194 -11.13 -1.98 -14.49
N ALA A 195 -11.50 -2.78 -13.49
CA ALA A 195 -12.54 -3.80 -13.62
C ALA A 195 -13.88 -3.19 -14.05
N SER A 196 -14.23 -2.02 -13.49
CA SER A 196 -15.46 -1.29 -13.86
C SER A 196 -15.43 -0.78 -15.29
N LYS A 197 -14.25 -0.39 -15.79
CA LYS A 197 -14.04 0.08 -17.17
C LYS A 197 -14.06 -1.08 -18.18
N ILE A 198 -13.34 -2.17 -17.90
CA ILE A 198 -13.21 -3.31 -18.82
C ILE A 198 -14.53 -4.08 -18.95
N LEU A 199 -15.23 -4.33 -17.83
CA LEU A 199 -16.52 -5.04 -17.82
C LEU A 199 -17.74 -4.11 -17.96
N GLU A 200 -17.52 -2.80 -18.12
CA GLU A 200 -18.56 -1.79 -18.28
C GLU A 200 -19.69 -1.91 -17.23
N PHE A 201 -19.35 -1.83 -15.95
CA PHE A 201 -20.34 -1.95 -14.88
C PHE A 201 -21.38 -0.82 -14.90
N LYS A 202 -22.64 -1.15 -14.59
CA LYS A 202 -23.76 -0.17 -14.51
C LYS A 202 -23.56 0.90 -13.43
N ARG A 203 -22.83 0.59 -12.36
CA ARG A 203 -22.57 1.48 -11.21
C ARG A 203 -21.11 1.37 -10.77
N LEU A 204 -20.56 2.44 -10.21
CA LEU A 204 -19.18 2.48 -9.73
C LEU A 204 -18.98 1.72 -8.40
N LYS A 205 -20.01 1.60 -7.56
CA LYS A 205 -19.98 0.81 -6.31
C LYS A 205 -20.76 -0.49 -6.48
N MET A 206 -20.03 -1.61 -6.51
CA MET A 206 -20.57 -2.97 -6.65
C MET A 206 -20.35 -3.87 -5.43
N SER A 207 -19.70 -3.36 -4.38
CA SER A 207 -19.48 -4.12 -3.14
C SER A 207 -20.81 -4.61 -2.53
N GLY A 208 -20.83 -5.87 -2.10
CA GLY A 208 -21.98 -6.57 -1.54
C GLY A 208 -22.95 -7.17 -2.55
N LYS A 209 -22.84 -6.86 -3.84
CA LYS A 209 -23.71 -7.41 -4.89
C LYS A 209 -23.19 -8.75 -5.42
N PHE A 210 -24.10 -9.57 -5.94
CA PHE A 210 -23.74 -10.80 -6.63
C PHE A 210 -23.12 -10.52 -8.00
N ILE A 211 -22.12 -11.30 -8.37
CA ILE A 211 -21.53 -11.29 -9.71
C ILE A 211 -22.48 -12.00 -10.68
N ASP A 212 -23.44 -11.24 -11.23
CA ASP A 212 -24.47 -11.73 -12.15
C ASP A 212 -24.51 -10.92 -13.45
N GLY A 213 -25.39 -11.30 -14.38
CA GLY A 213 -25.56 -10.57 -15.63
C GLY A 213 -26.14 -9.16 -15.47
N ASN A 214 -26.74 -8.84 -14.32
CA ASN A 214 -27.45 -7.59 -14.10
C ASN A 214 -26.51 -6.43 -13.80
N ILE A 215 -25.29 -6.70 -13.34
CA ILE A 215 -24.27 -5.66 -13.05
C ILE A 215 -23.63 -5.08 -14.32
N LEU A 216 -23.71 -5.79 -15.44
CA LEU A 216 -23.08 -5.42 -16.71
C LEU A 216 -23.98 -4.47 -17.49
N LYS A 217 -23.41 -3.43 -18.12
CA LYS A 217 -24.13 -2.60 -19.11
C LYS A 217 -24.37 -3.37 -20.41
N ASN A 218 -23.39 -4.18 -20.81
CA ASN A 218 -23.40 -4.92 -22.05
C ASN A 218 -23.57 -6.42 -21.83
N SER A 219 -24.52 -7.03 -22.56
CA SER A 219 -24.83 -8.46 -22.48
C SER A 219 -23.72 -9.35 -23.07
N LEU A 220 -22.79 -8.78 -23.84
CA LEU A 220 -21.65 -9.48 -24.43
C LEU A 220 -20.75 -10.17 -23.39
N TYR A 221 -20.70 -9.66 -22.15
CA TYR A 221 -19.90 -10.24 -21.07
C TYR A 221 -20.66 -11.31 -20.26
N LEU A 222 -21.89 -11.68 -20.62
CA LEU A 222 -22.64 -12.75 -19.93
C LEU A 222 -21.96 -14.13 -19.92
N PRO A 223 -21.31 -14.59 -21.01
CA PRO A 223 -20.64 -15.90 -21.02
C PRO A 223 -19.52 -15.99 -19.98
N VAL A 224 -18.80 -14.88 -19.75
CA VAL A 224 -17.77 -14.74 -18.73
C VAL A 224 -18.35 -15.01 -17.34
N ILE A 225 -19.40 -14.28 -16.99
CA ILE A 225 -20.02 -14.36 -15.66
C ILE A 225 -20.61 -15.74 -15.41
N LYS A 226 -21.24 -16.35 -16.43
CA LYS A 226 -21.73 -17.73 -16.36
C LYS A 226 -20.60 -18.71 -16.04
N LYS A 227 -19.45 -18.61 -16.73
CA LYS A 227 -18.32 -19.51 -16.51
C LYS A 227 -17.70 -19.33 -15.12
N ILE A 228 -17.58 -18.09 -14.65
CA ILE A 228 -17.17 -17.77 -13.26
C ILE A 228 -18.13 -18.41 -12.25
N SER A 229 -19.44 -18.27 -12.46
CA SER A 229 -20.46 -18.83 -11.55
C SER A 229 -20.42 -20.37 -11.47
N VAL A 230 -20.12 -21.04 -12.58
CA VAL A 230 -19.97 -22.51 -12.63
C VAL A 230 -18.71 -22.93 -11.87
N LEU A 231 -17.59 -22.21 -12.05
CA LEU A 231 -16.32 -22.50 -11.41
C LEU A 231 -16.40 -22.35 -9.88
N ILE A 232 -17.11 -21.32 -9.39
CA ILE A 232 -17.37 -21.14 -7.96
C ILE A 232 -18.21 -22.30 -7.41
N LYS A 233 -19.26 -22.72 -8.13
CA LYS A 233 -20.18 -23.78 -7.68
C LYS A 233 -19.57 -25.18 -7.67
N THR A 234 -18.64 -25.46 -8.57
CA THR A 234 -18.08 -26.81 -8.74
C THR A 234 -17.04 -27.20 -7.69
N ASN A 235 -16.68 -26.30 -6.78
CA ASN A 235 -15.98 -26.54 -5.51
C ASN A 235 -14.75 -27.49 -5.55
N LYS A 236 -14.09 -27.59 -6.70
CA LYS A 236 -12.82 -28.29 -6.87
C LYS A 236 -11.74 -27.23 -6.98
N THR A 237 -10.84 -27.23 -6.00
CA THR A 237 -9.58 -26.48 -5.90
C THR A 237 -9.17 -25.89 -7.25
N ILE A 238 -9.49 -24.62 -7.49
CA ILE A 238 -9.12 -23.96 -8.73
C ILE A 238 -7.62 -23.68 -8.63
N LYS A 239 -6.81 -24.53 -9.27
CA LYS A 239 -5.47 -24.12 -9.68
C LYS A 239 -5.65 -23.03 -10.72
N GLU A 240 -4.80 -22.01 -10.66
CA GLU A 240 -4.82 -20.83 -11.53
C GLU A 240 -5.25 -21.19 -12.97
N GLN A 241 -6.39 -20.65 -13.39
CA GLN A 241 -6.96 -20.88 -14.72
C GLN A 241 -7.08 -19.55 -15.44
N SER A 242 -6.54 -19.49 -16.66
CA SER A 242 -6.76 -18.39 -17.59
C SER A 242 -7.81 -18.80 -18.63
N ILE A 243 -8.77 -17.91 -18.87
CA ILE A 243 -9.80 -18.09 -19.89
C ILE A 243 -9.83 -16.85 -20.75
N GLU A 244 -9.75 -17.04 -22.06
CA GLU A 244 -9.82 -15.95 -23.04
C GLU A 244 -11.22 -15.90 -23.66
N PHE A 245 -11.75 -14.70 -23.79
CA PHE A 245 -13.06 -14.43 -24.37
C PHE A 245 -12.90 -13.39 -25.48
N LYS A 246 -13.38 -13.75 -26.66
CA LYS A 246 -13.52 -12.83 -27.77
C LYS A 246 -14.89 -12.13 -27.66
N VAL A 247 -14.85 -10.81 -27.52
CA VAL A 247 -16.02 -9.94 -27.43
C VAL A 247 -16.10 -9.11 -28.70
N GLU A 248 -17.15 -9.34 -29.48
CA GLU A 248 -17.37 -8.65 -30.75
C GLU A 248 -18.34 -7.49 -30.51
N GLN A 249 -17.84 -6.26 -30.63
CA GLN A 249 -18.63 -5.03 -30.57
C GLN A 249 -18.73 -4.50 -32.01
N GLU A 250 -19.83 -3.84 -32.41
CA GLU A 250 -20.26 -3.50 -33.79
C GLU A 250 -19.21 -3.03 -34.83
N ASN A 251 -17.97 -2.71 -34.44
CA ASN A 251 -16.83 -2.52 -35.35
C ASN A 251 -15.44 -2.82 -34.71
N ASN A 252 -15.39 -3.45 -33.54
CA ASN A 252 -14.14 -3.73 -32.81
C ASN A 252 -14.18 -5.08 -32.10
N GLU A 253 -13.21 -5.92 -32.42
CA GLU A 253 -12.90 -7.14 -31.68
C GLU A 253 -12.08 -6.80 -30.43
N LYS A 254 -12.59 -7.17 -29.25
CA LYS A 254 -11.85 -7.16 -27.98
C LYS A 254 -11.56 -8.59 -27.52
N ILE A 255 -10.36 -8.81 -26.99
CA ILE A 255 -9.95 -10.09 -26.41
C ILE A 255 -9.68 -9.87 -24.93
N ILE A 256 -10.56 -10.43 -24.09
CA ILE A 256 -10.49 -10.30 -22.64
C ILE A 256 -9.96 -11.61 -22.05
N ARG A 257 -8.86 -11.54 -21.32
CA ARG A 257 -8.30 -12.66 -20.55
C ARG A 257 -8.73 -12.52 -19.10
N ILE A 258 -9.19 -13.62 -18.51
CA ILE A 258 -9.60 -13.67 -17.11
C ILE A 258 -8.83 -14.77 -16.42
N GLN A 259 -8.10 -14.39 -15.39
CA GLN A 259 -7.40 -15.28 -14.48
C GLN A 259 -8.19 -15.39 -13.19
N ILE A 260 -8.42 -16.63 -12.74
CA ILE A 260 -9.15 -16.91 -11.51
C ILE A 260 -8.22 -17.65 -10.56
N SER A 261 -8.02 -17.07 -9.38
CA SER A 261 -7.27 -17.68 -8.29
C SER A 261 -8.13 -17.76 -7.03
N GLN A 262 -7.87 -18.77 -6.21
CA GLN A 262 -8.59 -18.99 -4.96
C GLN A 262 -7.70 -18.63 -3.78
N ILE A 263 -8.23 -17.84 -2.85
CA ILE A 263 -7.60 -17.56 -1.56
C ILE A 263 -8.41 -18.22 -0.47
N LYS A 264 -7.74 -19.08 0.31
CA LYS A 264 -8.30 -19.68 1.52
C LYS A 264 -7.74 -18.94 2.74
N THR A 265 -8.62 -18.26 3.46
CA THR A 265 -8.36 -17.79 4.82
C THR A 265 -8.83 -18.85 5.81
N LYS A 266 -8.39 -18.80 7.08
CA LYS A 266 -8.79 -19.77 8.12
C LYS A 266 -10.31 -19.97 8.25
N GLU A 267 -11.10 -18.96 7.90
CA GLU A 267 -12.56 -18.97 8.04
C GLU A 267 -13.34 -18.93 6.72
N ASN A 268 -12.74 -18.46 5.62
CA ASN A 268 -13.48 -18.17 4.38
C ASN A 268 -12.69 -18.49 3.12
N ILE A 269 -13.43 -18.88 2.08
CA ILE A 269 -12.91 -19.02 0.72
C ILE A 269 -13.35 -17.78 -0.07
N SER A 270 -12.37 -17.09 -0.64
CA SER A 270 -12.59 -16.00 -1.61
C SER A 270 -11.90 -16.35 -2.92
N TYR A 271 -12.39 -15.77 -4.02
CA TYR A 271 -11.78 -15.87 -5.33
C TYR A 271 -11.35 -14.49 -5.80
N ILE A 272 -10.15 -14.41 -6.36
CA ILE A 272 -9.65 -13.24 -7.05
C ILE A 272 -9.78 -13.48 -8.54
N LEU A 273 -10.40 -12.52 -9.22
CA LEU A 273 -10.56 -12.45 -10.66
C LEU A 273 -9.69 -11.30 -11.16
N VAL A 274 -8.69 -11.62 -11.98
CA VAL A 274 -7.88 -10.63 -12.70
C VAL A 274 -8.32 -10.63 -14.16
N ILE A 275 -8.58 -9.46 -14.70
CA ILE A 275 -9.21 -9.25 -16.01
C ILE A 275 -8.34 -8.31 -16.83
N ASP A 276 -7.80 -8.81 -17.93
CA ASP A 276 -6.94 -8.07 -18.83
C ASP A 276 -7.60 -7.91 -20.20
N ASP A 277 -7.52 -6.70 -20.76
CA ASP A 277 -7.76 -6.47 -22.18
C ASP A 277 -6.45 -6.70 -22.94
N ILE A 278 -6.33 -7.85 -23.60
CA ILE A 278 -5.12 -8.26 -24.34
C ILE A 278 -5.25 -8.01 -25.84
N THR A 279 -6.24 -7.23 -26.28
CA THR A 279 -6.56 -7.03 -27.69
C THR A 279 -5.36 -6.54 -28.50
N GLU A 280 -4.68 -5.50 -28.03
CA GLU A 280 -3.51 -4.93 -28.72
C GLU A 280 -2.32 -5.90 -28.71
N LEU A 281 -2.12 -6.60 -27.60
CA LEU A 281 -1.05 -7.59 -27.46
C LEU A 281 -1.25 -8.75 -28.45
N THR A 282 -2.45 -9.32 -28.51
CA THR A 282 -2.77 -10.42 -29.42
C THR A 282 -2.74 -9.99 -30.88
N LYS A 283 -3.23 -8.77 -31.21
CA LYS A 283 -3.10 -8.21 -32.57
C LYS A 283 -1.64 -8.02 -32.95
N GLY A 284 -0.81 -7.50 -32.05
CA GLY A 284 0.63 -7.35 -32.25
C GLY A 284 1.34 -8.68 -32.48
N GLN A 285 1.06 -9.69 -31.65
CA GLN A 285 1.60 -11.04 -31.79
C GLN A 285 1.18 -11.71 -33.11
N ARG A 286 -0.10 -11.60 -33.50
CA ARG A 286 -0.58 -12.11 -34.78
C ARG A 286 0.12 -11.42 -35.95
N ASN A 287 0.26 -10.10 -35.90
CA ASN A 287 0.95 -9.33 -36.93
C ASN A 287 2.40 -9.78 -37.05
N GLN A 288 3.14 -9.92 -35.94
CA GLN A 288 4.53 -10.39 -35.94
C GLN A 288 4.68 -11.81 -36.48
N ALA A 289 3.85 -12.75 -36.01
CA ALA A 289 3.88 -14.13 -36.50
C ALA A 289 3.57 -14.19 -38.00
N TRP A 290 2.60 -13.39 -38.45
CA TRP A 290 2.26 -13.25 -39.87
C TRP A 290 3.40 -12.63 -40.67
N SER A 291 4.13 -11.68 -40.09
CA SER A 291 5.31 -11.05 -40.69
C SER A 291 6.40 -12.05 -41.05
N ASP A 292 6.72 -12.93 -40.10
CA ASP A 292 7.75 -13.95 -40.27
C ASP A 292 7.33 -15.02 -41.28
N ILE A 293 6.08 -15.47 -41.21
CA ILE A 293 5.50 -16.42 -42.16
C ILE A 293 5.53 -15.83 -43.58
N ALA A 294 5.11 -14.58 -43.74
CA ALA A 294 5.06 -13.91 -45.04
C ALA A 294 6.44 -13.79 -45.70
N ARG A 295 7.48 -13.44 -44.93
CA ARG A 295 8.85 -13.37 -45.43
C ARG A 295 9.33 -14.74 -45.92
N ARG A 296 9.10 -15.78 -45.13
CA ARG A 296 9.54 -17.14 -45.45
C ARG A 296 8.83 -17.68 -46.69
N LEU A 297 7.49 -17.53 -46.74
CA LEU A 297 6.69 -17.89 -47.90
C LEU A 297 7.13 -17.11 -49.14
N ALA A 298 7.46 -15.83 -49.02
CA ALA A 298 7.91 -15.05 -50.16
C ALA A 298 9.22 -15.56 -50.77
N HIS A 299 10.18 -15.97 -49.93
CA HIS A 299 11.38 -16.63 -50.41
C HIS A 299 11.08 -17.99 -51.02
N GLU A 300 10.25 -18.81 -50.37
CA GLU A 300 9.90 -20.16 -50.84
C GLU A 300 9.07 -20.15 -52.13
N ILE A 301 8.27 -19.11 -52.41
CA ILE A 301 7.51 -18.94 -53.66
C ILE A 301 8.38 -18.34 -54.78
N LYS A 302 9.33 -17.44 -54.48
CA LYS A 302 10.27 -16.92 -55.50
C LYS A 302 11.15 -18.00 -56.12
N ASN A 303 11.50 -19.01 -55.31
CA ASN A 303 12.36 -20.13 -55.70
C ASN A 303 11.81 -20.96 -56.87
N PRO A 304 10.53 -21.39 -56.90
CA PRO A 304 9.95 -22.07 -58.06
C PRO A 304 9.59 -21.12 -59.20
N LEU A 305 9.25 -19.85 -58.93
CA LEU A 305 8.87 -18.89 -59.98
C LEU A 305 10.02 -18.55 -60.93
N THR A 306 11.24 -18.38 -60.41
CA THR A 306 12.39 -17.97 -61.24
C THR A 306 12.78 -19.03 -62.29
N PRO A 307 12.89 -20.33 -61.96
CA PRO A 307 13.08 -21.39 -62.95
C PRO A 307 11.92 -21.53 -63.95
N ILE A 308 10.67 -21.29 -63.55
CA ILE A 308 9.51 -21.34 -64.47
C ILE A 308 9.64 -20.24 -65.53
N GLN A 309 9.97 -19.01 -65.14
CA GLN A 309 10.24 -17.91 -66.06
C GLN A 309 11.41 -18.23 -67.00
N LEU A 310 12.56 -18.64 -66.45
CA LEU A 310 13.75 -18.99 -67.25
C LEU A 310 13.47 -20.16 -68.20
N SER A 311 12.65 -21.13 -67.80
CA SER A 311 12.26 -22.25 -68.66
C SER A 311 11.38 -21.78 -69.81
N ALA A 312 10.41 -20.90 -69.56
CA ALA A 312 9.56 -20.32 -70.60
C ALA A 312 10.38 -19.46 -71.59
N GLU A 313 11.27 -18.60 -71.10
CA GLU A 313 12.19 -17.79 -71.91
C GLU A 313 13.15 -18.68 -72.72
N ARG A 314 13.66 -19.75 -72.12
CA ARG A 314 14.55 -20.72 -72.79
C ARG A 314 13.82 -21.50 -73.88
N ILE A 315 12.57 -21.92 -73.63
CA ILE A 315 11.73 -22.58 -74.63
C ILE A 315 11.50 -21.64 -75.81
N GLN A 316 11.16 -20.37 -75.54
CA GLN A 316 11.02 -19.34 -76.57
C GLN A 316 12.30 -19.17 -77.38
N HIS A 317 13.44 -18.96 -76.71
CA HIS A 317 14.73 -18.71 -77.37
C HIS A 317 15.22 -19.91 -78.20
N LYS A 318 15.01 -21.16 -77.74
CA LYS A 318 15.47 -22.36 -78.46
C LYS A 318 14.60 -22.72 -79.67
N LEU A 319 13.30 -22.45 -79.59
CA LEU A 319 12.35 -22.84 -80.63
C LEU A 319 12.06 -21.72 -81.63
N LYS A 320 12.40 -20.45 -81.33
CA LYS A 320 12.17 -19.30 -82.20
C LYS A 320 12.62 -19.51 -83.66
N ASP A 321 13.72 -20.22 -83.90
CA ASP A 321 14.23 -20.43 -85.27
C ASP A 321 13.88 -21.82 -85.85
N LYS A 322 13.02 -22.60 -85.16
CA LYS A 322 12.71 -24.01 -85.48
C LYS A 322 11.23 -24.31 -85.73
N VAL A 323 10.35 -23.33 -85.57
CA VAL A 323 8.89 -23.46 -85.80
C VAL A 323 8.46 -22.57 -86.95
N ASP A 324 7.36 -22.93 -87.59
CA ASP A 324 6.76 -22.10 -88.64
C ASP A 324 6.20 -20.78 -88.08
N GLN A 325 5.77 -19.86 -88.96
CA GLN A 325 5.32 -18.53 -88.52
C GLN A 325 4.08 -18.57 -87.61
N ASN A 326 3.16 -19.52 -87.81
CA ASN A 326 1.93 -19.61 -87.02
C ASN A 326 2.21 -20.17 -85.63
N ASP A 327 3.02 -21.23 -85.54
CA ASP A 327 3.46 -21.81 -84.28
C ASP A 327 4.39 -20.88 -83.51
N LEU A 328 5.21 -20.08 -84.20
CA LEU A 328 6.04 -19.05 -83.59
C LEU A 328 5.21 -17.95 -82.92
N LEU A 329 4.12 -17.51 -83.55
CA LEU A 329 3.19 -16.54 -82.96
C LEU A 329 2.51 -17.13 -81.72
N MET A 330 2.07 -18.39 -81.78
CA MET A 330 1.46 -19.09 -80.65
C MET A 330 2.45 -19.32 -79.50
N LEU A 331 3.68 -19.72 -79.81
CA LEU A 331 4.79 -19.89 -78.87
C LEU A 331 5.10 -18.57 -78.16
N ASN A 332 5.31 -17.48 -78.91
CA ASN A 332 5.59 -16.16 -78.35
C ASN A 332 4.46 -15.66 -77.47
N LYS A 333 3.19 -15.86 -77.88
CA LYS A 333 2.03 -15.47 -77.08
C LYS A 333 1.97 -16.28 -75.78
N SER A 334 2.22 -17.58 -75.84
CA SER A 334 2.13 -18.48 -74.69
C SER A 334 3.27 -18.24 -73.70
N THR A 335 4.52 -18.16 -74.16
CA THR A 335 5.67 -17.90 -73.29
C THR A 335 5.60 -16.51 -72.69
N LYS A 336 5.20 -15.49 -73.46
CA LYS A 336 4.99 -14.13 -72.94
C LYS A 336 3.87 -14.08 -71.89
N THR A 337 2.80 -14.86 -72.08
CA THR A 337 1.74 -14.98 -71.06
C THR A 337 2.29 -15.61 -69.78
N ILE A 338 3.07 -16.70 -69.87
CA ILE A 338 3.69 -17.35 -68.70
C ILE A 338 4.63 -16.39 -67.96
N VAL A 339 5.51 -15.70 -68.70
CA VAL A 339 6.45 -14.72 -68.13
C VAL A 339 5.67 -13.60 -67.41
N ASN A 340 4.67 -13.01 -68.07
CA ASN A 340 3.85 -11.97 -67.47
C ASN A 340 3.11 -12.44 -66.20
N GLN A 341 2.62 -13.68 -66.17
CA GLN A 341 1.96 -14.25 -64.98
C GLN A 341 2.95 -14.53 -63.84
N VAL A 342 4.14 -15.01 -64.16
CA VAL A 342 5.20 -15.22 -63.16
C VAL A 342 5.67 -13.89 -62.58
N ASP A 343 5.83 -12.85 -63.41
CA ASP A 343 6.19 -11.52 -62.94
C ASP A 343 5.09 -10.90 -62.08
N ALA A 344 3.81 -11.08 -62.45
CA ALA A 344 2.68 -10.66 -61.61
C ALA A 344 2.69 -11.35 -60.24
N LEU A 345 2.97 -12.66 -60.19
CA LEU A 345 3.10 -13.41 -58.94
C LEU A 345 4.31 -12.94 -58.11
N LYS A 346 5.46 -12.67 -58.75
CA LYS A 346 6.64 -12.12 -58.07
C LYS A 346 6.32 -10.77 -57.41
N THR A 347 5.59 -9.91 -58.11
CA THR A 347 5.15 -8.61 -57.58
C THR A 347 4.21 -8.78 -56.40
N MET A 348 3.19 -9.64 -56.51
CA MET A 348 2.26 -9.93 -55.42
C MET A 348 2.98 -10.48 -54.17
N VAL A 349 3.95 -11.38 -54.38
CA VAL A 349 4.76 -11.97 -53.30
C VAL A 349 5.69 -10.93 -52.65
N ASN A 350 6.24 -10.01 -53.44
CA ASN A 350 7.04 -8.89 -52.93
C ASN A 350 6.18 -7.95 -52.08
N GLU A 351 5.03 -7.50 -52.61
CA GLU A 351 4.08 -6.65 -51.89
C GLU A 351 3.62 -7.29 -50.57
N PHE A 352 3.34 -8.59 -50.59
CA PHE A 352 2.98 -9.35 -49.40
C PHE A 352 4.11 -9.39 -48.36
N SER A 353 5.36 -9.65 -48.80
CA SER A 353 6.51 -9.62 -47.89
C SER A 353 6.77 -8.21 -47.33
N GLU A 354 6.57 -7.16 -48.12
CA GLU A 354 6.79 -5.78 -47.68
C GLU A 354 5.73 -5.28 -46.70
N TYR A 355 4.46 -5.59 -46.96
CA TYR A 355 3.35 -5.32 -46.04
C TYR A 355 3.63 -5.91 -44.65
N SER A 356 4.26 -7.08 -44.62
CA SER A 356 4.59 -7.81 -43.41
C SER A 356 5.84 -7.29 -42.68
N ARG A 357 6.72 -6.48 -43.28
CA ARG A 357 7.94 -6.04 -42.57
C ARG A 357 7.66 -4.92 -41.57
N PRO A 358 8.18 -5.01 -40.32
CA PRO A 358 8.43 -3.83 -39.52
C PRO A 358 9.66 -3.12 -40.11
N THR A 359 9.46 -1.99 -40.79
CA THR A 359 10.56 -1.20 -41.35
C THR A 359 11.08 -0.19 -40.33
N GLN A 360 12.40 -0.11 -40.17
CA GLN A 360 13.03 1.02 -39.49
C GLN A 360 12.75 2.28 -40.31
N LYS A 361 12.04 3.25 -39.71
CA LYS A 361 11.67 4.50 -40.38
C LYS A 361 12.94 5.33 -40.57
N ILE A 362 13.30 5.62 -41.82
CA ILE A 362 14.36 6.59 -42.11
C ILE A 362 13.66 7.93 -42.36
N ILE A 363 13.39 8.64 -41.28
CA ILE A 363 12.67 9.92 -41.34
C ILE A 363 13.67 11.02 -41.69
N LYS A 364 13.39 11.75 -42.76
CA LYS A 364 14.19 12.90 -43.20
C LYS A 364 13.27 13.99 -43.73
N ASP A 365 13.75 15.23 -43.72
CA ASP A 365 13.08 16.32 -44.41
C ASP A 365 13.30 16.19 -45.91
N PHE A 366 12.21 16.18 -46.68
CA PHE A 366 12.25 16.21 -48.14
C PHE A 366 11.09 17.03 -48.69
N ASN A 367 11.21 17.51 -49.93
CA ASN A 367 10.15 18.24 -50.61
C ASN A 367 9.16 17.26 -51.26
N VAL A 368 7.92 17.25 -50.79
CA VAL A 368 6.86 16.36 -51.30
C VAL A 368 6.44 16.74 -52.72
N SER A 369 6.52 18.03 -53.06
CA SER A 369 6.23 18.50 -54.42
C SER A 369 7.21 17.89 -55.42
N ASP A 370 8.52 17.96 -55.14
CA ASP A 370 9.56 17.36 -55.99
C ASP A 370 9.40 15.84 -56.09
N LEU A 371 9.04 15.17 -55.00
CA LEU A 371 8.76 13.74 -55.01
C LEU A 371 7.60 13.40 -55.97
N CYS A 372 6.50 14.14 -55.87
CA CYS A 372 5.33 13.92 -56.73
C CYS A 372 5.64 14.23 -58.19
N GLU A 373 6.37 15.32 -58.50
CA GLU A 373 6.80 15.66 -59.85
C GLU A 373 7.65 14.54 -60.48
N ASN A 374 8.67 14.06 -59.76
CA ASN A 374 9.53 12.97 -60.20
C ASN A 374 8.75 11.67 -60.49
N ILE A 375 7.74 11.36 -59.67
CA ILE A 375 6.90 10.18 -59.89
C ILE A 375 5.98 10.40 -61.10
N ILE A 376 5.36 11.57 -61.22
CA ILE A 376 4.46 11.87 -62.34
C ILE A 376 5.22 11.76 -63.66
N GLU A 377 6.44 12.31 -63.76
CA GLU A 377 7.27 12.23 -64.98
C GLU A 377 7.50 10.80 -65.45
N LEU A 378 7.70 9.85 -64.52
CA LEU A 378 7.90 8.43 -64.83
C LEU A 378 6.62 7.71 -65.28
N TYR A 379 5.43 8.23 -64.92
CA TYR A 379 4.13 7.59 -65.18
C TYR A 379 3.30 8.31 -66.25
N VAL A 380 3.74 9.48 -66.73
CA VAL A 380 3.13 10.18 -67.87
C VAL A 380 3.28 9.31 -69.12
N THR A 381 2.16 8.77 -69.58
CA THR A 381 2.07 8.03 -70.85
C THR A 381 1.13 8.81 -71.78
N SER A 382 1.30 8.68 -73.10
CA SER A 382 0.47 9.36 -74.12
C SER A 382 -1.05 9.12 -74.01
N LYS A 383 -1.50 8.18 -73.16
CA LYS A 383 -2.90 7.80 -72.99
C LYS A 383 -3.60 8.40 -71.77
N ILE A 384 -2.89 8.84 -70.73
CA ILE A 384 -3.48 9.30 -69.46
C ILE A 384 -2.91 10.68 -69.10
N LYS A 385 -3.79 11.66 -68.88
CA LYS A 385 -3.39 13.01 -68.47
C LYS A 385 -3.26 13.07 -66.94
N ILE A 386 -2.02 13.12 -66.45
CA ILE A 386 -1.71 13.31 -65.03
C ILE A 386 -1.31 14.77 -64.81
N THR A 387 -1.96 15.47 -63.88
CA THR A 387 -1.64 16.87 -63.56
C THR A 387 -1.36 17.04 -62.07
N LEU A 388 -0.29 17.78 -61.73
CA LEU A 388 0.03 18.19 -60.37
C LEU A 388 -0.45 19.63 -60.13
N ASN A 389 -1.28 19.81 -59.11
CA ASN A 389 -1.70 21.11 -58.61
C ASN A 389 -1.08 21.33 -57.22
N ALA A 390 0.14 21.88 -57.20
CA ALA A 390 0.79 22.33 -55.97
C ALA A 390 0.74 23.86 -55.90
N ARG A 391 0.07 24.44 -54.88
CA ARG A 391 0.03 25.90 -54.71
C ARG A 391 1.39 26.48 -54.30
N ASP A 392 2.22 25.69 -53.64
CA ASP A 392 3.56 26.05 -53.19
C ASP A 392 4.59 25.05 -53.72
N LYS A 393 5.72 25.55 -54.24
CA LYS A 393 6.77 24.70 -54.83
C LYS A 393 7.65 24.03 -53.78
N LYS A 394 7.65 24.50 -52.53
CA LYS A 394 8.55 24.01 -51.48
C LYS A 394 7.79 23.51 -50.26
N MET A 395 7.18 22.32 -50.39
CA MET A 395 6.44 21.68 -49.30
C MET A 395 7.32 20.64 -48.59
N MET A 396 8.00 21.06 -47.52
CA MET A 396 8.85 20.19 -46.72
C MET A 396 8.01 19.27 -45.82
N LEU A 397 8.27 17.97 -45.87
CA LEU A 397 7.66 16.96 -45.01
C LEU A 397 8.75 16.18 -44.28
N TYR A 398 8.56 16.02 -42.98
CA TYR A 398 9.38 15.17 -42.12
C TYR A 398 8.81 13.74 -42.10
N ALA A 399 9.20 12.91 -43.07
CA ALA A 399 8.68 11.55 -43.24
C ALA A 399 9.71 10.62 -43.89
N ASP A 400 9.38 9.33 -44.03
CA ASP A 400 10.17 8.41 -44.84
C ASP A 400 9.82 8.59 -46.33
N GLU A 401 10.72 9.22 -47.09
CA GLU A 401 10.53 9.53 -48.51
C GLU A 401 10.14 8.29 -49.34
N ASN A 402 10.75 7.12 -49.08
CA ASN A 402 10.47 5.90 -49.84
C ASN A 402 9.06 5.39 -49.56
N LYS A 403 8.59 5.54 -48.33
CA LYS A 403 7.23 5.15 -47.94
C LYS A 403 6.18 6.10 -48.51
N ILE A 404 6.44 7.40 -48.50
CA ILE A 404 5.55 8.38 -49.16
C ILE A 404 5.53 8.16 -50.68
N ARG A 405 6.68 7.84 -51.28
CA ARG A 405 6.77 7.43 -52.69
C ARG A 405 5.88 6.23 -52.99
N GLN A 406 5.93 5.21 -52.12
CA GLN A 406 5.10 4.01 -52.25
C GLN A 406 3.60 4.32 -52.14
N ILE A 407 3.20 5.24 -51.26
CA ILE A 407 1.81 5.73 -51.19
C ILE A 407 1.38 6.30 -52.54
N VAL A 408 2.16 7.24 -53.08
CA VAL A 408 1.82 7.95 -54.33
C VAL A 408 1.74 6.96 -55.50
N ILE A 409 2.70 6.04 -55.62
CA ILE A 409 2.70 5.00 -56.66
C ILE A 409 1.45 4.11 -56.55
N ASN A 410 1.13 3.61 -55.35
CA ASN A 410 -0.04 2.75 -55.15
C ASN A 410 -1.36 3.47 -55.47
N LEU A 411 -1.47 4.77 -55.17
CA LEU A 411 -2.65 5.55 -55.53
C LEU A 411 -2.73 5.83 -57.03
N ILE A 412 -1.60 6.09 -57.70
CA ILE A 412 -1.56 6.29 -59.16
C ILE A 412 -1.92 4.99 -59.89
N GLU A 413 -1.36 3.85 -59.50
CA GLU A 413 -1.69 2.55 -60.11
C GLU A 413 -3.16 2.18 -59.87
N ASN A 414 -3.69 2.39 -58.66
CA ASN A 414 -5.12 2.21 -58.40
C ASN A 414 -6.01 3.11 -59.25
N SER A 415 -5.57 4.36 -59.49
CA SER A 415 -6.27 5.32 -60.36
C SER A 415 -6.20 4.88 -61.83
N LYS A 416 -5.05 4.42 -62.33
CA LYS A 416 -4.88 3.93 -63.71
C LYS A 416 -5.78 2.73 -64.00
N ASP A 417 -5.87 1.79 -63.08
CA ASP A 417 -6.76 0.63 -63.21
C ASP A 417 -8.24 1.03 -63.28
N ALA A 418 -8.65 2.06 -62.53
CA ALA A 418 -10.01 2.57 -62.56
C ALA A 418 -10.37 3.31 -63.86
N LEU A 419 -9.37 3.57 -64.73
CA LEU A 419 -9.47 4.41 -65.93
C LEU A 419 -9.38 3.63 -67.25
N ILE A 420 -9.24 2.30 -67.24
CA ILE A 420 -8.99 1.46 -68.43
C ILE A 420 -10.04 1.67 -69.54
N ASP A 421 -11.31 1.83 -69.20
CA ASP A 421 -12.43 1.98 -70.16
C ASP A 421 -13.05 3.39 -70.20
N ILE A 422 -12.36 4.40 -69.66
CA ILE A 422 -12.87 5.78 -69.57
C ILE A 422 -12.40 6.64 -70.75
N LYS A 423 -13.35 7.35 -71.40
CA LYS A 423 -13.02 8.37 -72.42
C LYS A 423 -12.37 9.59 -71.75
N ASN A 424 -11.16 9.95 -72.19
CA ASN A 424 -10.33 11.02 -71.61
C ASN A 424 -9.95 10.79 -70.14
N PRO A 425 -9.10 9.80 -69.84
CA PRO A 425 -8.70 9.48 -68.47
C PRO A 425 -7.81 10.59 -67.88
N LYS A 426 -8.17 11.04 -66.67
CA LYS A 426 -7.50 12.14 -65.96
C LYS A 426 -7.22 11.74 -64.52
N ILE A 427 -6.00 12.02 -64.09
CA ILE A 427 -5.58 11.89 -62.68
C ILE A 427 -5.08 13.25 -62.23
N ASN A 428 -5.72 13.82 -61.21
CA ASN A 428 -5.32 15.07 -60.61
C ASN A 428 -4.70 14.78 -59.24
N ILE A 429 -3.44 15.16 -59.07
CA ILE A 429 -2.76 15.12 -57.78
C ILE A 429 -2.70 16.56 -57.27
N SER A 430 -3.22 16.82 -56.07
CA SER A 430 -3.16 18.14 -55.45
C SER A 430 -2.45 18.07 -54.12
N LEU A 431 -1.58 19.06 -53.89
CA LEU A 431 -0.87 19.26 -52.64
C LEU A 431 -1.32 20.58 -52.02
N GLU A 432 -1.80 20.52 -50.78
CA GLU A 432 -2.20 21.69 -50.00
C GLU A 432 -1.42 21.75 -48.69
N ASP A 433 -0.93 22.95 -48.39
CA ASP A 433 -0.22 23.28 -47.16
C ASP A 433 -1.20 23.88 -46.14
N GLU A 434 -1.49 23.14 -45.06
CA GLU A 434 -2.22 23.66 -43.90
C GLU A 434 -1.27 23.79 -42.69
N LYS A 435 -1.63 24.64 -41.71
CA LYS A 435 -0.77 24.99 -40.55
C LYS A 435 -0.09 23.80 -39.83
N LYS A 436 -0.74 22.63 -39.76
CA LYS A 436 -0.21 21.43 -39.07
C LYS A 436 -0.16 20.20 -39.96
N TRP A 437 -0.62 20.30 -41.20
CA TRP A 437 -0.85 19.14 -42.06
C TRP A 437 -0.45 19.44 -43.51
N ILE A 438 0.19 18.48 -44.17
CA ILE A 438 0.25 18.44 -45.63
C ILE A 438 -0.88 17.53 -46.10
N ILE A 439 -1.72 18.06 -47.00
CA ILE A 439 -2.82 17.31 -47.59
C ILE A 439 -2.40 16.90 -49.00
N LEU A 440 -2.22 15.59 -49.20
CA LEU A 440 -2.05 14.96 -50.50
C LEU A 440 -3.41 14.41 -50.94
N SER A 441 -3.96 14.93 -52.03
CA SER A 441 -5.17 14.37 -52.62
C SER A 441 -4.92 13.83 -54.03
N VAL A 442 -5.40 12.62 -54.29
CA VAL A 442 -5.36 11.98 -55.61
C VAL A 442 -6.80 11.79 -56.07
N SER A 443 -7.14 12.39 -57.20
CA SER A 443 -8.48 12.42 -57.77
C SER A 443 -8.49 11.81 -59.16
N ASP A 444 -9.35 10.83 -59.39
CA ASP A 444 -9.56 10.20 -60.70
C ASP A 444 -10.99 10.44 -61.21
N ASN A 445 -11.20 10.24 -62.52
CA ASN A 445 -12.53 10.20 -63.15
C ASN A 445 -12.95 8.76 -63.56
N GLY A 446 -12.53 7.77 -62.78
CA GLY A 446 -12.77 6.35 -63.02
C GLY A 446 -14.18 5.87 -62.67
N ILE A 447 -14.32 4.56 -62.49
CA ILE A 447 -15.57 3.86 -62.11
C ILE A 447 -15.94 3.99 -60.62
N GLY A 448 -15.02 4.49 -59.79
CA GLY A 448 -15.24 4.68 -58.36
C GLY A 448 -15.11 3.40 -57.54
N ILE A 449 -15.39 3.50 -56.23
CA ILE A 449 -15.35 2.37 -55.29
C ILE A 449 -16.78 1.88 -55.01
N PRO A 450 -17.09 0.58 -55.19
CA PRO A 450 -18.37 0.00 -54.79
C PRO A 450 -18.64 0.12 -53.28
N GLN A 451 -19.88 0.44 -52.90
CA GLN A 451 -20.26 0.69 -51.50
C GLN A 451 -20.09 -0.53 -50.59
N GLU A 452 -20.18 -1.75 -51.14
CA GLU A 452 -20.03 -3.03 -50.44
C GLU A 452 -18.62 -3.25 -49.87
N ILE A 453 -17.58 -2.76 -50.57
CA ILE A 453 -16.18 -2.93 -50.16
C ILE A 453 -15.64 -1.74 -49.37
N MET A 454 -16.37 -0.62 -49.32
CA MET A 454 -15.93 0.63 -48.70
C MET A 454 -15.52 0.47 -47.22
N GLY A 455 -16.27 -0.33 -46.45
CA GLY A 455 -15.99 -0.58 -45.03
C GLY A 455 -14.78 -1.48 -44.77
N ARG A 456 -14.35 -2.25 -45.77
CA ARG A 456 -13.25 -3.24 -45.67
C ARG A 456 -12.11 -2.97 -46.66
N ILE A 457 -12.07 -1.79 -47.27
CA ILE A 457 -11.14 -1.47 -48.37
C ILE A 457 -9.66 -1.48 -47.95
N PHE A 458 -9.40 -1.36 -46.64
CA PHE A 458 -8.06 -1.42 -46.07
C PHE A 458 -7.69 -2.81 -45.56
N GLU A 459 -8.62 -3.77 -45.57
CA GLU A 459 -8.31 -5.16 -45.22
C GLU A 459 -7.48 -5.79 -46.35
N PRO A 460 -6.41 -6.54 -46.02
CA PRO A 460 -5.62 -7.25 -47.03
C PRO A 460 -6.48 -8.17 -47.90
N TYR A 461 -6.15 -8.24 -49.20
CA TYR A 461 -6.81 -9.09 -50.21
C TYR A 461 -8.24 -8.70 -50.59
N VAL A 462 -8.77 -7.61 -50.04
CA VAL A 462 -10.06 -7.06 -50.48
C VAL A 462 -9.84 -6.30 -51.80
N THR A 463 -10.43 -6.80 -52.88
CA THR A 463 -10.33 -6.21 -54.22
C THR A 463 -11.62 -6.42 -54.99
N SER A 464 -12.02 -5.43 -55.79
CA SER A 464 -13.09 -5.56 -56.79
C SER A 464 -12.55 -5.93 -58.18
N LYS A 465 -11.22 -6.11 -58.32
CA LYS A 465 -10.52 -6.35 -59.59
C LYS A 465 -10.23 -7.85 -59.80
N LEU A 466 -10.34 -8.31 -61.04
CA LEU A 466 -10.03 -9.69 -61.46
C LEU A 466 -8.52 -10.07 -61.33
N THR A 467 -7.62 -9.10 -61.42
CA THR A 467 -6.15 -9.30 -61.39
C THR A 467 -5.44 -8.52 -60.28
N GLY A 468 -6.19 -7.84 -59.40
CA GLY A 468 -5.62 -7.01 -58.34
C GLY A 468 -5.21 -7.83 -57.12
N THR A 469 -4.07 -7.49 -56.50
CA THR A 469 -3.54 -8.18 -55.31
C THR A 469 -4.34 -7.88 -54.03
N GLY A 470 -5.09 -6.78 -54.01
CA GLY A 470 -5.83 -6.31 -52.83
C GLY A 470 -4.93 -5.85 -51.67
N LEU A 471 -3.62 -5.72 -51.88
CA LEU A 471 -2.65 -5.33 -50.86
C LEU A 471 -2.29 -3.84 -50.90
N GLY A 472 -2.42 -3.18 -52.07
CA GLY A 472 -1.97 -1.80 -52.26
C GLY A 472 -2.56 -0.79 -51.28
N LEU A 473 -3.89 -0.80 -51.07
CA LEU A 473 -4.54 0.13 -50.13
C LEU A 473 -4.31 -0.24 -48.66
N ALA A 474 -4.15 -1.53 -48.35
CA ALA A 474 -3.74 -1.98 -47.02
C ALA A 474 -2.32 -1.48 -46.67
N ILE A 475 -1.40 -1.50 -47.65
CA ILE A 475 -0.04 -0.91 -47.52
C ILE A 475 -0.13 0.60 -47.31
N VAL A 476 -0.94 1.31 -48.10
CA VAL A 476 -1.15 2.76 -47.95
C VAL A 476 -1.65 3.09 -46.54
N LYS A 477 -2.66 2.38 -46.03
CA LYS A 477 -3.19 2.58 -44.68
C LYS A 477 -2.14 2.36 -43.61
N LYS A 478 -1.37 1.27 -43.72
CA LYS A 478 -0.28 0.95 -42.79
C LYS A 478 0.77 2.07 -42.75
N ILE A 479 1.21 2.56 -43.90
CA ILE A 479 2.21 3.63 -43.97
C ILE A 479 1.67 4.92 -43.35
N ILE A 480 0.40 5.25 -43.60
CA ILE A 480 -0.22 6.45 -43.05
C ILE A 480 -0.36 6.36 -41.53
N ASP A 481 -0.79 5.21 -41.01
CA ASP A 481 -0.87 4.96 -39.57
C ASP A 481 0.52 5.03 -38.91
N GLU A 482 1.56 4.50 -39.58
CA GLU A 482 2.96 4.63 -39.14
C GLU A 482 3.43 6.09 -39.09
N HIS A 483 2.90 6.98 -39.93
CA HIS A 483 3.22 8.40 -39.95
C HIS A 483 2.23 9.27 -39.16
N SER A 484 1.37 8.65 -38.32
CA SER A 484 0.33 9.35 -37.56
C SER A 484 -0.60 10.22 -38.44
N GLY A 485 -0.79 9.80 -39.69
CA GLY A 485 -1.63 10.49 -40.67
C GLY A 485 -3.08 9.98 -40.68
N ILE A 486 -3.88 10.59 -41.54
CA ILE A 486 -5.30 10.24 -41.73
C ILE A 486 -5.56 10.04 -43.22
N ILE A 487 -6.32 9.01 -43.59
CA ILE A 487 -6.75 8.74 -44.97
C ILE A 487 -8.26 8.68 -45.05
N ASN A 488 -8.84 9.46 -45.97
CA ASN A 488 -10.26 9.50 -46.25
C ASN A 488 -10.53 9.34 -47.74
N PHE A 489 -11.68 8.78 -48.09
CA PHE A 489 -12.16 8.66 -49.46
C PHE A 489 -13.43 9.49 -49.65
N LYS A 490 -13.55 10.15 -50.80
CA LYS A 490 -14.76 10.86 -51.25
C LYS A 490 -15.08 10.44 -52.69
N LYS A 491 -16.36 10.46 -53.04
CA LYS A 491 -16.80 10.24 -54.43
C LYS A 491 -16.53 11.50 -55.26
N ASN A 492 -15.95 11.33 -56.45
CA ASN A 492 -15.76 12.40 -57.44
C ASN A 492 -16.92 12.38 -58.43
N ASN A 493 -17.63 13.49 -58.62
CA ASN A 493 -18.73 13.54 -59.58
C ASN A 493 -18.19 13.61 -61.03
N PRO A 494 -18.69 12.80 -61.99
CA PRO A 494 -19.86 11.94 -61.89
C PRO A 494 -19.62 10.52 -61.31
N ASN A 495 -18.43 9.90 -61.42
CA ASN A 495 -18.20 8.51 -60.94
C ASN A 495 -16.79 8.16 -60.42
N GLY A 496 -15.87 9.10 -60.21
CA GLY A 496 -14.50 8.79 -59.79
C GLY A 496 -14.28 8.73 -58.27
N THR A 497 -13.01 8.62 -57.86
CA THR A 497 -12.61 8.63 -56.44
C THR A 497 -11.69 9.82 -56.13
N ILE A 498 -11.83 10.38 -54.94
CA ILE A 498 -10.87 11.31 -54.35
C ILE A 498 -10.32 10.66 -53.08
N VAL A 499 -9.04 10.33 -53.09
CA VAL A 499 -8.31 9.87 -51.91
C VAL A 499 -7.62 11.07 -51.29
N CYS A 500 -7.89 11.35 -50.02
CA CYS A 500 -7.32 12.48 -49.30
C CYS A 500 -6.51 11.96 -48.12
N ILE A 501 -5.21 12.25 -48.13
CA ILE A 501 -4.25 11.85 -47.11
C ILE A 501 -3.76 13.10 -46.40
N LYS A 502 -3.87 13.12 -45.07
CA LYS A 502 -3.31 14.16 -44.20
C LYS A 502 -2.09 13.62 -43.48
N LEU A 503 -0.95 14.25 -43.67
CA LEU A 503 0.31 13.93 -43.00
C LEU A 503 0.71 15.09 -42.08
N PRO A 504 1.11 14.84 -40.83
CA PRO A 504 1.48 15.91 -39.91
C PRO A 504 2.78 16.59 -40.37
N LYS A 505 2.78 17.93 -40.33
CA LYS A 505 4.01 18.75 -40.35
C LYS A 505 4.49 18.77 -38.91
N ASN A 506 5.59 18.10 -38.60
CA ASN A 506 6.15 18.17 -37.24
C ASN A 506 6.53 19.61 -36.88
#